data_AF-A2D7X1-F1
#
_entry.id   AF-A2D7X1-F1
#
_cell.length_a   1.000
_cell.length_b   1.000
_cell.length_c   1.000
_cell.angle_alpha   90.00
_cell.angle_beta   90.00
_cell.angle_gamma   90.00
#
_symmetry.space_group_name_H-M   'P 1'
#
loop_
_entity.id
_entity.type
_entity.pdbx_description
1 polymer ?
#
loop_
_entity_poly.entity_id
_entity_poly.type
_entity_poly.pdbx_seq_one_letter_code
_entity_poly.pdbx_strand_id
1 'polypeptide(L)'
;MRDNNLRTPLHIACYNNSIDVVKFLLTFNEIDINAQDICGDTPLHKACNYNNEEIVKILIRLRGININIKNNQGKIPIKMTSNERIHNLLIKK
;
A
#
# COMPACT_ATOMS: atom_id res chain seq x y z
N MET A 1 -7.15 8.17 12.02
CA MET A 1 -6.36 7.63 13.16
C MET A 1 -5.00 7.15 12.66
N ARG A 2 -3.93 7.45 13.39
CA ARG A 2 -2.56 6.98 13.12
C ARG A 2 -1.89 6.55 14.43
N ASP A 3 -0.99 5.58 14.38
CA ASP A 3 -0.17 5.19 15.53
C ASP A 3 1.07 6.09 15.70
N ASN A 4 1.95 5.77 16.65
CA ASN A 4 3.18 6.52 16.92
C ASN A 4 4.19 6.51 15.74
N ASN A 5 4.04 5.58 14.79
CA ASN A 5 4.85 5.51 13.58
C ASN A 5 4.12 6.13 12.38
N LEU A 6 3.07 6.91 12.63
CA LEU A 6 2.20 7.53 11.63
C LEU A 6 1.47 6.53 10.71
N ARG A 7 1.41 5.25 11.09
CA ARG A 7 0.75 4.21 10.31
C ARG A 7 -0.76 4.32 10.49
N THR A 8 -1.48 4.34 9.37
CA THR A 8 -2.93 4.16 9.36
C THR A 8 -3.28 2.69 9.56
N PRO A 9 -4.53 2.35 9.94
CA PRO A 9 -4.98 0.94 9.98
C PRO A 9 -4.73 0.20 8.66
N LEU A 10 -4.82 0.90 7.52
CA LEU A 10 -4.57 0.31 6.21
C LEU A 10 -3.11 -0.10 6.02
N HIS A 11 -2.14 0.65 6.57
CA HIS A 11 -0.73 0.23 6.60
C HIS A 11 -0.56 -1.09 7.35
N ILE A 12 -1.17 -1.18 8.54
CA ILE A 12 -1.06 -2.36 9.40
C ILE A 12 -1.70 -3.57 8.73
N ALA A 13 -2.87 -3.41 8.10
CA ALA A 13 -3.54 -4.48 7.38
C ALA A 13 -2.72 -4.98 6.17
N CYS A 14 -2.09 -4.07 5.42
CA CYS A 14 -1.20 -4.43 4.31
C CYS A 14 0.07 -5.14 4.78
N TYR A 15 0.68 -4.64 5.87
CA TYR A 15 1.84 -5.26 6.52
C TYR A 15 1.52 -6.69 7.01
N ASN A 16 0.35 -6.88 7.64
CA ASN A 16 -0.11 -8.17 8.17
C ASN A 16 -0.74 -9.09 7.11
N ASN A 17 -0.67 -8.74 5.81
CA ASN A 17 -1.22 -9.56 4.73
C ASN A 17 -2.73 -9.86 4.87
N SER A 18 -3.47 -9.03 5.61
CA SER A 18 -4.83 -9.31 6.05
C SER A 18 -5.85 -8.78 5.04
N ILE A 19 -6.15 -9.59 4.01
CA ILE A 19 -7.02 -9.22 2.88
C ILE A 19 -8.41 -8.76 3.35
N ASP A 20 -9.03 -9.47 4.28
CA ASP A 20 -10.38 -9.15 4.76
C ASP A 20 -10.41 -7.82 5.51
N VAL A 21 -9.38 -7.53 6.31
CA VAL A 21 -9.25 -6.25 7.01
C VAL A 21 -9.00 -5.12 6.01
N VAL A 22 -8.19 -5.33 4.97
CA VAL A 22 -8.02 -4.34 3.89
C VAL A 22 -9.36 -4.04 3.22
N LYS A 23 -10.11 -5.07 2.82
CA LYS A 23 -11.42 -4.88 2.18
C LYS A 23 -12.39 -4.16 3.10
N PHE A 24 -12.46 -4.57 4.37
CA PHE A 24 -13.32 -3.94 5.37
C PHE A 24 -12.97 -2.46 5.55
N LEU A 25 -11.68 -2.13 5.72
CA LEU A 25 -11.24 -0.75 5.86
C LEU A 25 -11.63 0.07 4.62
N LEU A 26 -11.43 -0.45 3.41
CA LEU A 26 -11.76 0.28 2.18
C LEU A 26 -13.26 0.53 1.95
N THR A 27 -14.16 0.04 2.83
CA THR A 27 -15.58 0.43 2.83
C THR A 27 -15.82 1.81 3.44
N PHE A 28 -14.86 2.37 4.18
CA PHE A 28 -14.96 3.71 4.77
C PHE A 28 -14.50 4.79 3.78
N ASN A 29 -15.34 5.80 3.56
CA ASN A 29 -15.09 6.86 2.57
C ASN A 29 -13.91 7.80 2.91
N GLU A 30 -13.52 7.92 4.17
CA GLU A 30 -12.52 8.88 4.65
C GLU A 30 -11.10 8.29 4.77
N ILE A 31 -10.86 7.11 4.21
CA ILE A 31 -9.52 6.52 4.27
C ILE A 31 -8.57 7.19 3.29
N ASP A 32 -7.52 7.80 3.85
CA ASP A 32 -6.36 8.21 3.08
C ASP A 32 -5.54 6.98 2.67
N ILE A 33 -5.79 6.51 1.45
CA ILE A 33 -5.12 5.36 0.83
C ILE A 33 -3.66 5.63 0.43
N ASN A 34 -3.26 6.91 0.40
CA ASN A 34 -1.92 7.38 0.02
C ASN A 34 -1.12 7.90 1.22
N ALA A 35 -1.66 7.79 2.44
CA ALA A 35 -1.01 8.22 3.66
C ALA A 35 0.42 7.68 3.74
N GLN A 36 1.39 8.51 4.15
CA GLN A 36 2.76 8.08 4.41
C GLN A 36 2.98 7.86 5.91
N ASP A 37 3.61 6.74 6.26
CA ASP A 37 4.12 6.46 7.60
C ASP A 37 5.43 7.24 7.89
N ILE A 38 6.04 7.02 9.05
CA ILE A 38 7.29 7.70 9.45
C ILE A 38 8.47 7.43 8.51
N CYS A 39 8.46 6.32 7.78
CA CYS A 39 9.46 5.97 6.77
C CYS A 39 9.13 6.56 5.39
N GLY A 40 8.02 7.28 5.26
CA GLY A 40 7.50 7.73 3.98
C GLY A 40 6.81 6.63 3.18
N ASP A 41 6.64 5.43 3.74
CA ASP A 41 5.98 4.33 3.05
C ASP A 41 4.47 4.54 3.06
N THR A 42 3.82 4.26 1.94
CA THR A 42 2.36 4.17 1.83
C THR A 42 1.86 2.75 2.10
N PRO A 43 0.54 2.50 2.26
CA PRO A 43 0.02 1.15 2.36
C PRO A 43 0.42 0.27 1.15
N LEU A 44 0.50 0.87 -0.05
CA LEU A 44 0.94 0.17 -1.25
C LEU A 44 2.44 -0.21 -1.19
N HIS A 45 3.30 0.61 -0.59
CA HIS A 45 4.70 0.22 -0.32
C HIS A 45 4.76 -1.04 0.54
N LYS A 46 3.98 -1.09 1.63
CA LYS A 46 3.93 -2.28 2.50
C LYS A 46 3.42 -3.49 1.72
N ALA A 47 2.31 -3.38 1.00
CA ALA A 47 1.76 -4.49 0.21
C ALA A 47 2.78 -5.05 -0.81
N CYS A 48 3.56 -4.17 -1.46
CA CYS A 48 4.65 -4.57 -2.36
C CYS A 48 5.82 -5.23 -1.63
N ASN A 49 6.26 -4.65 -0.50
CA ASN A 49 7.37 -5.16 0.30
C ASN A 49 7.11 -6.56 0.85
N TYR A 50 5.87 -6.85 1.23
CA TYR A 50 5.44 -8.16 1.72
C TYR A 50 4.93 -9.09 0.60
N ASN A 51 5.13 -8.70 -0.66
CA ASN A 51 4.78 -9.49 -1.85
C ASN A 51 3.32 -10.00 -1.86
N ASN A 52 2.35 -9.22 -1.35
CA ASN A 52 0.94 -9.58 -1.42
C ASN A 52 0.30 -9.12 -2.74
N GLU A 53 0.25 -10.02 -3.71
CA GLU A 53 -0.33 -9.75 -5.03
C GLU A 53 -1.81 -9.34 -4.95
N GLU A 54 -2.60 -9.94 -4.08
CA GLU A 54 -4.05 -9.69 -3.99
C GLU A 54 -4.36 -8.32 -3.37
N ILE A 55 -3.66 -7.95 -2.28
CA ILE A 55 -3.79 -6.60 -1.71
C ILE A 55 -3.32 -5.55 -2.72
N VAL A 56 -2.22 -5.80 -3.43
CA VAL A 56 -1.77 -4.88 -4.50
C VAL A 56 -2.86 -4.71 -5.56
N LYS A 57 -3.44 -5.80 -6.05
CA LYS A 57 -4.56 -5.79 -7.01
C LYS A 57 -5.78 -5.01 -6.50
N ILE A 58 -6.09 -5.07 -5.21
CA ILE A 58 -7.17 -4.29 -4.61
C ILE A 58 -6.81 -2.81 -4.60
N LEU A 59 -5.65 -2.46 -4.04
CA LEU A 59 -5.23 -1.07 -3.86
C LEU A 59 -5.08 -0.31 -5.18
N ILE A 60 -4.46 -0.93 -6.19
CA ILE A 60 -4.25 -0.25 -7.49
C ILE A 60 -5.56 -0.01 -8.24
N ARG A 61 -6.68 -0.66 -7.88
CA ARG A 61 -7.98 -0.40 -8.51
C ARG A 61 -8.71 0.79 -7.89
N LEU A 62 -8.26 1.28 -6.74
CA LEU A 62 -8.91 2.39 -6.04
C LEU A 62 -8.73 3.70 -6.82
N ARG A 63 -9.79 4.50 -6.85
CA ARG A 63 -9.74 5.84 -7.44
C ARG A 63 -8.83 6.73 -6.60
N GLY A 64 -7.92 7.46 -7.26
CA GLY A 64 -7.01 8.38 -6.58
C GLY A 64 -5.75 7.73 -5.97
N ILE A 65 -5.54 6.43 -6.14
CA ILE A 65 -4.30 5.78 -5.72
C ILE A 65 -3.10 6.37 -6.49
N ASN A 66 -2.04 6.76 -5.77
CA ASN A 66 -0.80 7.25 -6.36
C ASN A 66 0.32 6.21 -6.19
N ILE A 67 0.67 5.55 -7.31
CA ILE A 67 1.68 4.48 -7.34
C ILE A 67 3.13 5.00 -7.44
N ASN A 68 3.33 6.31 -7.48
CA ASN A 68 4.64 6.95 -7.70
C ASN A 68 5.13 7.76 -6.49
N ILE A 69 4.45 7.67 -5.34
CA ILE A 69 4.90 8.30 -4.09
C ILE A 69 6.25 7.71 -3.71
N LYS A 70 7.24 8.56 -3.41
CA LYS A 70 8.55 8.12 -2.92
C LYS A 70 8.55 8.09 -1.40
N ASN A 71 9.07 7.02 -0.83
CA ASN A 71 9.40 6.96 0.59
C ASN A 71 10.69 7.75 0.90
N ASN A 72 11.11 7.75 2.17
CA ASN A 72 12.28 8.53 2.62
C ASN A 72 13.61 8.02 2.02
N GLN A 73 13.63 6.82 1.44
CA GLN A 73 14.78 6.28 0.69
C GLN A 73 14.72 6.62 -0.80
N GLY A 74 13.74 7.41 -1.25
CA GLY A 74 13.51 7.73 -2.65
C GLY A 74 12.90 6.59 -3.47
N LYS A 75 12.47 5.49 -2.83
CA LYS A 75 11.88 4.33 -3.50
C LYS A 75 10.38 4.52 -3.64
N ILE A 76 9.86 4.19 -4.82
CA ILE A 76 8.41 4.07 -5.09
C ILE A 76 7.93 2.64 -4.80
N PRO A 77 6.62 2.36 -4.64
CA PRO A 77 6.11 1.04 -4.26
C PRO A 77 6.62 -0.12 -5.10
N ILE A 78 6.70 0.05 -6.43
CA ILE A 78 7.21 -1.01 -7.34
C ILE A 78 8.67 -1.38 -7.07
N LYS A 79 9.47 -0.50 -6.45
CA LYS A 79 10.86 -0.77 -6.05
C LYS A 79 10.97 -1.50 -4.71
N MET A 80 9.84 -1.78 -4.05
CA MET A 80 9.79 -2.55 -2.80
C MET A 80 9.50 -4.05 -3.04
N THR A 81 9.05 -4.43 -4.24
CA THR A 81 8.75 -5.83 -4.58
C THR A 81 9.89 -6.46 -5.38
N SER A 82 10.19 -7.73 -5.10
CA SER A 82 11.00 -8.59 -5.98
C SER A 82 10.14 -9.56 -6.80
N ASN A 83 8.83 -9.61 -6.54
CA ASN A 83 7.88 -10.45 -7.26
C ASN A 83 7.55 -9.86 -8.63
N GLU A 84 7.91 -10.58 -9.70
CA GLU A 84 7.67 -10.20 -11.09
C GLU A 84 6.19 -9.98 -11.42
N ARG A 85 5.27 -10.74 -10.82
CA ARG A 85 3.83 -10.57 -11.06
C ARG A 85 3.34 -9.23 -10.52
N ILE A 86 3.76 -8.88 -9.30
CA ILE A 86 3.45 -7.58 -8.69
C ILE A 86 4.09 -6.45 -9.49
N HIS A 87 5.33 -6.64 -9.93
CA HIS A 87 6.02 -5.70 -10.80
C HIS A 87 5.20 -5.44 -12.08
N ASN A 88 4.74 -6.50 -12.73
CA ASN A 88 3.93 -6.45 -13.94
C ASN A 88 2.55 -5.80 -13.72
N LEU A 89 1.96 -5.92 -12.53
CA LEU A 89 0.71 -5.25 -12.19
C LEU A 89 0.89 -3.73 -12.10
N LEU A 90 2.01 -3.28 -11.53
CA LEU A 90 2.27 -1.87 -11.29
C LEU A 90 2.71 -1.10 -12.54
N ILE A 91 3.39 -1.74 -13.49
CA ILE A 91 3.72 -1.12 -14.79
C ILE A 91 2.50 -0.96 -15.71
N LYS A 92 1.43 -1.74 -15.49
CA LYS A 92 0.22 -1.74 -16.32
C LYS A 92 -0.88 -0.80 -15.81
N LYS A 93 -0.65 -0.11 -14.70
CA LYS A 93 -1.62 0.75 -14.04
C LYS A 93 -1.60 2.17 -14.58
#